data_AF-A0A8T4JIY9-F1
#
_entry.id   AF-A0A8T4JIY9-F1
#
_cell.length_a   1.000
_cell.length_b   1.000
_cell.length_c   1.000
_cell.angle_alpha   90.00
_cell.angle_beta   90.00
_cell.angle_gamma   90.00
#
_symmetry.space_group_name_H-M   'P 1'
#
loop_
_entity.id
_entity.type
_entity.pdbx_description
1 polymer ?
#
loop_
_entity_poly.entity_id
_entity_poly.type
_entity_poly.pdbx_seq_one_letter_code
_entity_poly.pdbx_strand_id
1 'polypeptide(L)' 'MAYKRYFYKNKKKFGPYYYESYRDENGKVKKRYIGTKNPDIKLTLDKKLVTPTKNDKLILIFLVFALFLMDLMVFFFIR' A
#
# COMPACT_ATOMS: atom_id res chain seq x y z
N MET A 1 14.18 -16.00 5.91
CA MET A 1 14.62 -15.02 4.89
C MET A 1 14.24 -15.56 3.52
N ALA A 2 13.43 -14.81 2.78
CA ALA A 2 13.01 -15.17 1.44
C ALA A 2 14.07 -14.75 0.41
N TYR A 3 14.29 -15.57 -0.63
CA TYR A 3 15.17 -15.23 -1.74
C TYR A 3 14.39 -15.10 -3.05
N LYS A 4 14.77 -14.11 -3.87
CA LYS A 4 14.19 -13.86 -5.19
C LYS A 4 14.90 -14.69 -6.26
N ARG A 5 14.12 -15.32 -7.15
CA ARG A 5 14.62 -16.06 -8.30
C ARG A 5 13.94 -15.60 -9.58
N TYR A 6 14.72 -15.47 -10.65
CA TYR A 6 14.24 -15.18 -12.00
C TYR A 6 14.63 -16.31 -12.94
N PHE A 7 13.79 -16.57 -13.93
CA PHE A 7 14.06 -17.53 -14.99
C PHE A 7 14.03 -16.83 -16.34
N TYR A 8 14.93 -17.21 -17.24
CA TYR A 8 14.94 -16.70 -18.61
C TYR A 8 14.51 -17.82 -19.55
N LYS A 9 13.47 -17.57 -20.35
CA LYS A 9 13.01 -18.50 -21.39
C LYS A 9 12.70 -17.70 -22.65
N ASN A 10 13.21 -18.15 -23.79
CA ASN A 10 13.05 -17.47 -25.09
C ASN A 10 13.37 -15.96 -25.02
N LYS A 11 14.51 -15.59 -24.40
CA LYS A 11 14.94 -14.20 -24.19
C LYS A 11 13.99 -13.34 -23.34
N LYS A 12 12.93 -13.91 -22.75
CA LYS A 12 12.02 -13.23 -21.82
C LYS A 12 12.36 -13.58 -20.37
N LYS A 13 12.30 -12.56 -19.50
CA LYS A 13 12.52 -12.69 -18.04
C LYS A 13 11.20 -13.00 -17.34
N PHE A 14 11.17 -14.08 -16.57
CA PHE A 14 10.04 -14.54 -15.77
C PHE A 14 10.39 -14.46 -14.28
N GLY A 15 9.42 -14.03 -13.47
CA GLY A 15 9.58 -13.77 -12.04
C GLY A 15 9.26 -12.32 -11.68
N PRO A 16 9.54 -11.89 -10.45
CA PRO A 16 10.26 -12.62 -9.39
C PRO A 16 9.45 -13.78 -8.79
N TYR A 17 10.13 -14.89 -8.50
CA TYR A 17 9.61 -15.98 -7.67
C TYR A 17 10.33 -15.98 -6.34
N TYR A 18 9.57 -15.97 -5.25
CA TYR A 18 10.10 -15.97 -3.90
C TYR A 18 10.07 -17.39 -3.32
N TYR A 19 11.13 -17.73 -2.62
CA TYR A 19 11.27 -19.00 -1.92
C TYR A 19 11.82 -18.77 -0.53
N GLU A 20 11.34 -19.54 0.44
CA GLU A 20 11.78 -19.50 1.81
C GLU A 20 12.54 -20.77 2.17
N SER A 21 13.65 -20.62 2.88
CA SER A 21 14.39 -21.73 3.46
C SER A 21 13.96 -21.96 4.90
N TYR A 22 13.54 -23.18 5.22
CA TYR A 22 13.17 -23.59 6.58
C TYR A 22 13.89 -24.89 6.95
N ARG A 23 14.08 -25.15 8.24
CA ARG A 23 14.60 -26.43 8.74
C ARG A 23 13.44 -27.33 9.13
N ASP A 24 13.55 -28.58 8.71
CA ASP A 24 12.70 -29.69 9.14
C ASP A 24 13.01 -30.06 10.61
N GLU A 25 12.13 -30.82 11.25
CA GLU A 25 12.32 -31.42 12.58
C GLU A 25 13.63 -32.24 12.65
N ASN A 26 14.05 -32.82 11.53
CA ASN A 26 15.31 -33.55 11.39
C ASN A 26 16.53 -32.64 11.08
N GLY A 27 16.38 -31.32 11.19
CA GLY A 27 17.45 -30.35 10.94
C GLY A 27 17.79 -30.12 9.46
N LYS A 28 17.14 -30.82 8.53
CA LYS A 28 17.41 -30.69 7.08
C LYS A 28 16.84 -29.39 6.53
N VAL A 29 17.64 -28.65 5.77
CA VAL A 29 17.19 -27.41 5.11
C VAL A 29 16.32 -27.76 3.89
N LYS A 30 15.07 -27.29 3.91
CA LYS A 30 14.10 -27.40 2.82
C LYS A 30 13.76 -26.01 2.26
N LYS A 31 13.33 -25.97 1.01
CA LYS A 31 12.92 -24.75 0.29
C LYS A 31 11.43 -24.83 -0.03
N ARG A 32 10.65 -23.83 0.37
CA ARG A 32 9.22 -23.70 0.07
C ARG A 32 8.99 -22.53 -0.87
N TYR A 33 8.13 -22.71 -1.88
CA TYR A 33 7.67 -21.61 -2.72
C TYR A 33 6.63 -20.77 -1.97
N ILE A 34 6.83 -19.45 -1.92
CA ILE A 34 5.99 -18.51 -1.16
C ILE A 34 5.22 -17.53 -2.06
N GLY A 35 5.46 -17.54 -3.38
CA GLY A 35 4.70 -16.77 -4.35
C GLY A 35 5.54 -15.82 -5.22
N THR A 36 4.87 -14.94 -5.96
CA THR A 36 5.48 -13.94 -6.83
C THR A 36 5.49 -12.53 -6.25
N LYS A 37 4.80 -12.31 -5.12
CA LYS A 37 4.76 -11.03 -4.43
C LYS A 37 5.92 -10.95 -3.44
N ASN A 38 6.55 -9.78 -3.35
CA ASN A 38 7.63 -9.57 -2.40
C ASN A 38 7.09 -9.72 -0.96
N PRO A 39 7.54 -10.72 -0.18
CA PRO A 39 7.08 -10.93 1.18
C PRO A 39 7.47 -9.78 2.11
N ASP A 40 8.57 -9.07 1.82
CA ASP A 40 9.01 -7.93 2.63
C ASP A 40 8.09 -6.71 2.45
N ILE A 41 7.43 -6.60 1.28
CA ILE A 41 6.53 -5.48 0.96
C ILE A 41 5.17 -5.63 1.64
N LYS A 42 4.71 -6.85 1.97
CA LYS A 42 3.43 -7.04 2.68
C LYS A 42 3.39 -6.23 3.99
N LEU A 43 4.49 -6.21 4.75
CA LEU A 43 4.63 -5.42 5.98
C LEU A 43 4.49 -3.90 5.76
N THR A 44 4.76 -3.41 4.54
CA THR A 44 4.69 -1.98 4.20
C THR A 44 3.35 -1.56 3.59
N LEU A 45 2.65 -2.48 2.90
CA LEU A 45 1.35 -2.17 2.28
C LEU A 45 0.23 -2.12 3.32
N ASP A 46 0.30 -2.95 4.36
CA ASP A 46 -0.67 -2.92 5.47
C ASP A 46 -0.50 -1.66 6.36
N LYS A 47 0.58 -0.90 6.16
CA LYS A 47 0.88 0.37 6.86
C LYS A 47 0.78 1.60 5.97
N LYS A 48 0.09 1.55 4.82
CA LYS A 48 -0.31 2.79 4.13
C LYS A 48 -1.51 3.41 4.84
N LEU A 49 -1.32 3.72 6.13
CA LEU A 49 -2.18 4.65 6.85
C LEU A 49 -2.13 5.95 6.06
N VAL A 50 -3.27 6.39 5.54
CA VAL A 50 -3.40 7.65 4.82
C VAL A 50 -3.11 8.75 5.84
N THR A 51 -1.83 9.14 5.96
CA THR A 51 -1.46 10.27 6.80
C THR A 51 -2.02 11.52 6.13
N PRO A 52 -2.94 12.26 6.78
CA PRO A 52 -3.51 13.46 6.20
C PRO A 52 -2.36 14.42 5.91
N THR A 53 -2.13 14.66 4.63
CA THR A 53 -1.15 15.61 4.14
C THR A 53 -1.61 17.02 4.52
N LYS A 54 -0.68 17.98 4.68
CA LYS A 54 -1.05 19.37 5.06
C LYS A 54 -2.12 19.98 4.15
N ASN A 55 -2.14 19.59 2.87
CA ASN A 55 -3.13 20.04 1.90
C ASN A 55 -4.54 19.50 2.17
N ASP A 56 -4.68 18.31 2.76
CA ASP A 56 -5.99 17.71 3.08
C ASP A 56 -6.70 18.51 4.19
N LYS A 57 -5.92 19.07 5.14
CA LYS A 57 -6.46 19.97 6.17
C LYS A 57 -6.94 21.30 5.59
N LEU A 58 -6.23 21.85 4.60
CA LEU A 58 -6.64 23.08 3.92
C LEU A 58 -7.94 22.89 3.12
N ILE A 59 -8.08 21.74 2.44
CA ILE A 59 -9.31 21.39 1.71
C ILE A 59 -10.50 21.28 2.67
N LEU A 60 -10.31 20.66 3.85
CA LEU A 60 -11.37 20.55 4.86
C LEU A 60 -11.82 21.93 5.37
N ILE A 61 -10.86 22.82 5.67
CA ILE A 61 -11.14 24.18 6.14
C ILE A 61 -11.90 24.98 5.06
N PHE A 62 -11.49 24.85 3.79
CA PHE A 62 -12.17 25.49 2.67
C PHE A 62 -13.62 24.99 2.51
N LEU A 63 -13.85 23.68 2.67
CA LEU A 63 -15.20 23.09 2.61
C LEU A 63 -16.13 23.64 3.71
N VAL A 64 -15.63 23.74 4.94
CA VAL A 64 -16.39 24.31 6.06
C VAL A 64 -16.70 25.80 5.82
N PHE A 65 -15.72 26.55 5.31
CA PHE A 65 -15.91 27.96 4.98
C PHE A 65 -16.92 28.18 3.83
N ALA A 66 -16.89 27.32 2.81
CA ALA A 66 -17.85 27.36 1.70
C ALA A 66 -19.29 27.09 2.16
N LEU A 67 -19.49 26.15 3.09
CA LEU A 67 -20.80 25.90 3.71
C LEU A 67 -21.30 27.12 4.49
N PHE A 68 -20.43 27.73 5.29
CA PHE A 68 -20.77 28.95 6.03
C PHE A 68 -21.17 30.12 5.11
N LEU A 69 -20.46 30.29 3.99
CA LEU A 69 -20.80 31.31 3.00
C LEU A 69 -22.16 31.06 2.34
N MET A 70 -22.50 29.79 2.05
CA MET A 70 -23.82 29.43 1.51
C MET A 70 -24.95 29.85 2.46
N ASP A 71 -24.81 29.56 3.75
CA ASP A 71 -25.81 29.94 4.77
C ASP A 71 -25.98 31.47 4.85
N LEU A 72 -24.87 32.21 4.72
CA LEU A 72 -24.86 33.67 4.72
C LEU A 72 -25.56 34.25 3.49
N MET A 73 -25.36 33.64 2.31
CA MET A 73 -26.09 34.02 1.10
C MET A 73 -27.59 33.77 1.26
N VAL A 74 -27.99 32.59 1.75
CA VAL A 74 -29.40 32.25 1.96
C VAL A 74 -30.07 33.22 2.93
N PHE A 75 -29.39 33.59 4.02
CA PHE A 75 -29.88 34.59 4.98
C PHE A 75 -30.13 35.96 4.33
N PHE A 76 -29.24 36.41 3.45
CA PHE A 76 -29.36 37.70 2.76
C PHE A 76 -30.47 37.71 1.70
N PHE A 77 -30.73 36.57 1.04
CA PHE A 77 -31.81 36.45 0.06
C PHE A 77 -33.20 36.28 0.68
N ILE A 78 -33.28 35.80 1.93
CA ILE A 78 -34.55 35.60 2.65
C ILE A 78 -35.04 36.89 3.33
N ARG A 79 -34.15 37.84 3.62
CA ARG A 79 -34.45 39.10 4.31
C ARG A 79 -34.67 40.24 3.32
#